data_AF-V4BDL6-F1
#
_entry.id   AF-V4BDL6-F1
#
_cell.length_a   1.000
_cell.length_b   1.000
_cell.length_c   1.000
_cell.angle_alpha   90.00
_cell.angle_beta   90.00
_cell.angle_gamma   90.00
#
_symmetry.space_group_name_H-M   'P 1'
#
loop_
_entity.id
_entity.type
_entity.pdbx_description
1 polymer ?
#
loop_
_entity_poly.entity_id
_entity_poly.type
_entity_poly.pdbx_seq_one_letter_code
_entity_poly.pdbx_strand_id
1 'polypeptide(L)'
;VKPKEMKAFFGLLADELIQDFLEADSCIKISDKYLLAMVFAYFKRACFSIREYTRTNFFMALYLANDVEEDDEDLKYEIFPWALGRRWKDKYPQFLLRRDRLFKRIGYRAVVSRRCCDEIMALTPRNLYWNRERPVHHAGAIRNYMREPDDDGYPRGPGASPRICRDC
;
A
#
# COMPACT_ATOMS: atom_id res chain seq x y z
N VAL A 1 -11.65 -16.25 -7.28
CA VAL A 1 -12.04 -14.86 -6.97
C VAL A 1 -13.33 -14.52 -7.69
N LYS A 2 -14.32 -13.88 -7.06
CA LYS A 2 -15.57 -13.53 -7.77
C LYS A 2 -15.40 -12.19 -8.52
N PRO A 3 -15.91 -12.03 -9.76
CA PRO A 3 -15.76 -10.78 -10.53
C PRO A 3 -16.24 -9.53 -9.78
N LYS A 4 -17.32 -9.64 -9.01
CA LYS A 4 -17.85 -8.55 -8.18
C LYS A 4 -16.88 -8.07 -7.08
N GLU A 5 -16.02 -8.96 -6.59
CA GLU A 5 -15.02 -8.61 -5.57
C GLU A 5 -13.85 -7.85 -6.20
N MET A 6 -13.39 -8.26 -7.38
CA MET A 6 -12.39 -7.48 -8.14
C MET A 6 -12.93 -6.10 -8.52
N LYS A 7 -14.18 -6.03 -9.00
CA LYS A 7 -14.83 -4.76 -9.32
C LYS A 7 -14.91 -3.85 -8.09
N ALA A 8 -15.28 -4.39 -6.92
CA ALA A 8 -15.31 -3.62 -5.68
C ALA A 8 -13.92 -3.14 -5.27
N PHE A 9 -12.88 -3.97 -5.43
CA PHE A 9 -11.51 -3.58 -5.14
C PHE A 9 -11.03 -2.45 -6.06
N PHE A 10 -11.28 -2.54 -7.37
CA PHE A 10 -10.94 -1.44 -8.28
C PHE A 10 -11.76 -0.19 -8.06
N GLY A 11 -13.02 -0.33 -7.64
CA GLY A 11 -13.83 0.80 -7.18
C GLY A 11 -13.22 1.50 -5.97
N LEU A 12 -12.59 0.74 -5.06
CA LEU A 12 -11.85 1.29 -3.93
C LEU A 12 -10.55 1.97 -4.37
N LEU A 13 -9.82 1.43 -5.35
CA LEU A 13 -8.64 2.11 -5.90
C LEU A 13 -8.99 3.39 -6.68
N ALA A 14 -10.22 3.48 -7.19
CA ALA A 14 -10.75 4.67 -7.86
C ALA A 14 -11.40 5.68 -6.90
N ASP A 15 -11.33 5.43 -5.59
CA ASP A 15 -11.75 6.39 -4.58
C ASP A 15 -10.80 7.60 -4.58
N GLU A 16 -11.34 8.81 -4.58
CA GLU A 16 -10.59 10.08 -4.67
C GLU A 16 -9.38 10.13 -3.74
N LEU A 17 -9.55 9.80 -2.44
CA LEU A 17 -8.47 9.86 -1.47
C LEU A 17 -7.39 8.80 -1.75
N ILE A 18 -7.79 7.63 -2.24
CA ILE A 18 -6.84 6.57 -2.60
C ILE A 18 -6.13 6.94 -3.89
N GLN A 19 -6.80 7.52 -4.89
CA GLN A 19 -6.16 8.01 -6.10
C GLN A 19 -5.10 9.07 -5.78
N ASP A 20 -5.45 10.08 -4.98
CA ASP A 20 -4.50 11.10 -4.54
C ASP A 20 -3.29 10.49 -3.82
N PHE A 21 -3.50 9.47 -2.98
CA PHE A 21 -2.42 8.73 -2.32
C PHE A 21 -1.53 7.99 -3.33
N LEU A 22 -2.13 7.32 -4.32
CA LEU A 22 -1.41 6.59 -5.36
C LEU A 22 -0.63 7.55 -6.28
N GLU A 23 -1.13 8.76 -6.51
CA GLU A 23 -0.44 9.79 -7.29
C GLU A 23 0.69 10.44 -6.49
N ALA A 24 0.49 10.61 -5.18
CA ALA A 24 1.54 11.12 -4.29
C ALA A 24 2.74 10.17 -4.19
N ASP A 25 2.54 8.86 -4.36
CA ASP A 25 3.62 7.87 -4.50
C ASP A 25 4.18 7.86 -5.93
N SER A 26 4.77 8.98 -6.35
CA SER A 26 5.29 9.20 -7.71
C SER A 26 6.35 8.17 -8.14
N CYS A 27 7.16 7.72 -7.19
CA CYS A 27 8.21 6.72 -7.38
C CYS A 27 7.68 5.28 -7.27
N ILE A 28 6.40 5.11 -6.91
CA ILE A 28 5.74 3.81 -6.78
C ILE A 28 6.49 2.88 -5.80
N LYS A 29 6.90 3.42 -4.65
CA LYS A 29 7.69 2.72 -3.64
C LYS A 29 6.85 2.01 -2.59
N ILE A 30 5.63 2.48 -2.33
CA ILE A 30 4.75 1.93 -1.28
C ILE A 30 3.43 1.38 -1.82
N SER A 31 3.17 1.56 -3.11
CA SER A 31 1.91 1.23 -3.77
C SER A 31 2.05 0.69 -5.19
N ASP A 32 3.12 -0.07 -5.45
CA ASP A 32 3.29 -0.77 -6.73
C ASP A 32 2.23 -1.86 -6.95
N LYS A 33 2.16 -2.35 -8.20
CA LYS A 33 1.19 -3.37 -8.60
C LYS A 33 1.25 -4.65 -7.77
N TYR A 34 2.43 -5.05 -7.29
CA TYR A 34 2.60 -6.23 -6.45
C TYR A 34 2.08 -5.99 -5.04
N LEU A 35 2.41 -4.85 -4.42
CA LEU A 35 1.84 -4.45 -3.13
C LEU A 35 0.30 -4.34 -3.20
N LEU A 36 -0.24 -3.77 -4.28
CA LEU A 36 -1.69 -3.70 -4.50
C LEU A 36 -2.32 -5.09 -4.70
N ALA A 37 -1.64 -6.01 -5.39
CA ALA A 37 -2.09 -7.39 -5.51
C ALA A 37 -2.07 -8.12 -4.15
N MET A 38 -1.06 -7.86 -3.30
CA MET A 38 -1.00 -8.38 -1.93
C MET A 38 -2.16 -7.89 -1.07
N VAL A 39 -2.53 -6.60 -1.17
CA VAL A 39 -3.72 -6.07 -0.49
C VAL A 39 -4.97 -6.87 -0.84
N PHE A 40 -5.17 -7.13 -2.13
CA PHE A 40 -6.32 -7.94 -2.56
C PHE A 40 -6.22 -9.38 -2.06
N ALA A 41 -5.04 -9.99 -2.07
CA ALA A 41 -4.80 -11.32 -1.49
C ALA A 41 -5.17 -11.35 0.01
N TYR A 42 -4.82 -10.31 0.77
CA TYR A 42 -5.17 -10.19 2.18
C TYR A 42 -6.67 -10.07 2.39
N PHE A 43 -7.37 -9.28 1.56
CA PHE A 43 -8.84 -9.20 1.63
C PHE A 43 -9.48 -10.58 1.42
N LYS A 44 -8.94 -11.38 0.48
CA LYS A 44 -9.41 -12.74 0.26
C LYS A 44 -9.08 -13.69 1.41
N ARG A 45 -7.85 -13.64 1.94
CA ARG A 45 -7.43 -14.47 3.09
C ARG A 45 -8.20 -14.14 4.37
N ALA A 46 -8.57 -12.87 4.57
CA ALA A 46 -9.36 -12.41 5.71
C ALA A 46 -10.85 -12.75 5.59
N CYS A 47 -11.27 -13.32 4.45
CA CYS A 47 -12.67 -13.57 4.10
C CYS A 47 -13.53 -12.30 4.22
N PHE A 48 -13.00 -11.15 3.78
CA PHE A 48 -13.76 -9.90 3.78
C PHE A 48 -14.96 -9.99 2.84
N SER A 49 -16.11 -9.55 3.33
CA SER A 49 -17.26 -9.20 2.51
C SER A 49 -17.00 -7.89 1.75
N ILE A 50 -17.76 -7.62 0.69
CA ILE A 50 -17.62 -6.36 -0.08
C ILE A 50 -17.85 -5.12 0.80
N ARG A 51 -18.66 -5.22 1.86
CA ARG A 51 -18.87 -4.13 2.83
C ARG A 51 -17.62 -3.79 3.64
N GLU A 52 -16.69 -4.74 3.75
CA GLU A 52 -15.40 -4.56 4.42
C GLU A 52 -14.33 -4.01 3.47
N TYR A 53 -14.62 -3.74 2.19
CA TYR A 53 -13.69 -3.13 1.24
C TYR A 53 -13.68 -1.61 1.45
N THR A 54 -13.13 -1.19 2.59
CA THR A 54 -13.10 0.21 3.04
C THR A 54 -11.70 0.79 2.91
N ARG A 55 -11.59 2.12 2.86
CA ARG A 55 -10.30 2.84 2.87
C ARG A 55 -9.42 2.42 4.05
N THR A 56 -10.01 2.28 5.24
CA THR A 56 -9.30 1.85 6.45
C THR A 56 -8.71 0.45 6.28
N ASN A 57 -9.49 -0.51 5.78
CA ASN A 57 -8.99 -1.87 5.56
C ASN A 57 -7.94 -1.92 4.44
N PHE A 58 -8.08 -1.09 3.40
CA PHE A 58 -7.08 -0.94 2.36
C PHE A 58 -5.74 -0.47 2.92
N PHE A 59 -5.71 0.65 3.64
CA PHE A 59 -4.47 1.18 4.21
C PHE A 59 -3.83 0.23 5.22
N MET A 60 -4.61 -0.47 6.05
CA MET A 60 -4.05 -1.47 6.97
C MET A 60 -3.42 -2.66 6.23
N ALA A 61 -4.06 -3.13 5.16
CA ALA A 61 -3.54 -4.21 4.34
C ALA A 61 -2.31 -3.77 3.55
N LEU A 62 -2.29 -2.53 3.04
CA LEU A 62 -1.15 -1.98 2.31
C LEU A 62 0.05 -1.78 3.23
N TYR A 63 -0.19 -1.29 4.45
CA TYR A 63 0.85 -1.17 5.47
C TYR A 63 1.43 -2.54 5.83
N LEU A 64 0.58 -3.57 6.00
CA LEU A 64 1.04 -4.94 6.23
C LEU A 64 1.82 -5.51 5.04
N ALA A 65 1.48 -5.15 3.80
CA ALA A 65 2.24 -5.57 2.64
C ALA A 65 3.65 -4.95 2.63
N ASN A 66 3.74 -3.64 2.90
CA ASN A 66 5.02 -2.96 3.04
C ASN A 66 5.86 -3.52 4.20
N ASP A 67 5.25 -3.84 5.35
CA ASP A 67 5.94 -4.49 6.48
C ASP A 67 6.57 -5.84 6.13
N VAL A 68 6.04 -6.54 5.12
CA VAL A 68 6.47 -7.88 4.76
C VAL A 68 7.49 -7.88 3.62
N GLU A 69 7.37 -6.95 2.68
CA GLU A 69 8.15 -6.96 1.44
C GLU A 69 9.23 -5.87 1.38
N GLU A 70 9.06 -4.73 2.05
CA GLU A 70 9.99 -3.60 1.96
C GLU A 70 10.96 -3.57 3.13
N ASP A 71 12.26 -3.48 2.82
CA ASP A 71 13.33 -3.31 3.81
C ASP A 71 13.38 -1.87 4.39
N ASP A 72 12.91 -0.86 3.64
CA ASP A 72 12.84 0.52 4.13
C ASP A 72 11.63 0.71 5.06
N GLU A 73 11.89 0.70 6.36
CA GLU A 73 10.85 0.80 7.38
C GLU A 73 10.18 2.18 7.48
N ASP A 74 10.75 3.24 6.91
CA ASP A 74 10.23 4.59 7.12
C ASP A 74 9.22 5.00 6.04
N LEU A 75 9.40 4.53 4.79
CA LEU A 75 8.54 4.94 3.67
C LEU A 75 7.06 4.61 3.91
N LYS A 76 6.76 3.47 4.52
CA LYS A 76 5.37 3.08 4.85
C LYS A 76 4.69 4.01 5.84
N TYR A 77 5.43 4.85 6.58
CA TYR A 77 4.84 5.86 7.46
C TYR A 77 4.09 6.94 6.69
N GLU A 78 4.38 7.11 5.38
CA GLU A 78 3.55 7.92 4.49
C GLU A 78 2.10 7.46 4.48
N ILE A 79 1.76 6.22 4.85
CA ILE A 79 0.36 5.78 4.91
C ILE A 79 -0.40 6.46 6.07
N PHE A 80 0.25 6.84 7.17
CA PHE A 80 -0.46 7.29 8.38
C PHE A 80 -1.27 8.58 8.18
N PRO A 81 -0.73 9.67 7.60
CA PRO A 81 -1.51 10.88 7.39
C PRO A 81 -2.73 10.68 6.50
N TRP A 82 -2.63 9.83 5.46
CA TRP A 82 -3.73 9.52 4.55
C TRP A 82 -4.81 8.69 5.24
N ALA A 83 -4.40 7.69 6.03
CA ALA A 83 -5.33 6.80 6.72
C ALA A 83 -6.00 7.42 7.96
N LEU A 84 -5.33 8.35 8.66
CA LEU A 84 -5.71 8.81 10.00
C LEU A 84 -5.99 10.33 10.10
N GLY A 85 -5.63 11.07 9.05
CA GLY A 85 -5.76 12.53 8.95
C GLY A 85 -4.69 13.29 9.75
N ARG A 86 -4.90 14.59 9.94
CA ARG A 86 -3.91 15.51 10.55
C ARG A 86 -3.40 15.08 11.94
N ARG A 87 -4.25 14.40 12.74
CA ARG A 87 -3.90 13.86 14.07
C ARG A 87 -3.41 12.41 14.02
N TRP A 88 -2.70 12.03 12.96
CA TRP A 88 -2.23 10.66 12.79
C TRP A 88 -1.25 10.23 13.89
N LYS A 89 -0.43 11.16 14.41
CA LYS A 89 0.53 10.89 15.51
C LYS A 89 -0.13 10.36 16.78
N ASP A 90 -1.35 10.82 17.07
CA ASP A 90 -2.09 10.36 18.26
C ASP A 90 -2.79 9.01 17.99
N LYS A 91 -2.99 8.66 16.72
CA LYS A 91 -3.85 7.55 16.28
C LYS A 91 -3.08 6.35 15.75
N TYR A 92 -1.82 6.51 15.34
CA TYR A 92 -1.03 5.44 14.72
C TYR A 92 -0.88 4.20 15.63
N PRO A 93 -0.77 4.29 16.97
CA PRO A 93 -0.68 3.07 17.79
C PRO A 93 -1.94 2.21 17.65
N GLN A 94 -3.10 2.85 17.58
CA GLN A 94 -4.38 2.16 17.38
C GLN A 94 -4.52 1.59 15.97
N PHE A 95 -3.93 2.23 14.96
CA PHE A 95 -3.85 1.69 13.60
C PHE A 95 -3.01 0.41 13.56
N LEU A 96 -1.82 0.41 14.18
CA LEU A 96 -0.93 -0.75 14.25
C LEU A 96 -1.61 -1.94 14.96
N LEU A 97 -2.35 -1.68 16.06
CA LEU A 97 -3.14 -2.72 16.71
C LEU A 97 -4.22 -3.34 15.80
N ARG A 98 -4.80 -2.55 14.88
CA ARG A 98 -5.79 -3.08 13.92
C ARG A 98 -5.11 -3.82 12.77
N ARG A 99 -3.94 -3.37 12.31
CA ARG A 99 -3.08 -4.12 11.38
C ARG A 99 -2.73 -5.49 11.96
N ASP A 100 -2.37 -5.58 13.23
CA ASP A 100 -2.04 -6.86 13.87
C ASP A 100 -3.26 -7.79 13.96
N ARG A 101 -4.45 -7.24 14.16
CA ARG A 101 -5.71 -8.00 14.08
C ARG A 101 -5.97 -8.51 12.67
N LEU A 102 -5.67 -7.72 11.63
CA LEU A 102 -5.73 -8.17 10.24
C LEU A 102 -4.73 -9.31 9.99
N PHE A 103 -3.49 -9.16 10.45
CA PHE A 103 -2.45 -10.17 10.32
C PHE A 103 -2.86 -11.49 10.99
N LYS A 104 -3.42 -11.41 12.20
CA LYS A 104 -4.02 -12.57 12.88
C LYS A 104 -5.21 -13.15 12.10
N ARG A 105 -6.08 -12.30 11.55
CA ARG A 105 -7.28 -12.72 10.80
C ARG A 105 -6.95 -13.48 9.52
N ILE A 106 -5.83 -13.15 8.86
CA ILE A 106 -5.31 -13.92 7.71
C ILE A 106 -4.53 -15.18 8.13
N GLY A 107 -4.59 -15.56 9.41
CA GLY A 107 -3.90 -16.73 9.96
C GLY A 107 -2.38 -16.59 9.94
N TYR A 108 -1.86 -15.36 10.07
CA TYR A 108 -0.44 -15.03 9.97
C TYR A 108 0.20 -15.37 8.61
N ARG A 109 -0.63 -15.63 7.58
CA ARG A 109 -0.17 -15.89 6.22
C ARG A 109 -0.06 -14.57 5.47
N ALA A 110 0.92 -13.75 5.81
CA ALA A 110 1.17 -12.48 5.11
C ALA A 110 2.08 -12.65 3.89
N VAL A 111 2.97 -13.64 3.86
CA VAL A 111 3.79 -13.88 2.65
C VAL A 111 2.90 -14.21 1.45
N VAL A 112 3.06 -13.48 0.36
CA VAL A 112 2.38 -13.71 -0.92
C VAL A 112 3.46 -13.93 -1.97
N SER A 113 3.51 -15.14 -2.55
CA SER A 113 4.46 -15.41 -3.62
C SER A 113 4.17 -14.53 -4.84
N ARG A 114 5.22 -14.12 -5.57
CA ARG A 114 5.11 -13.43 -6.87
C ARG A 114 4.07 -14.07 -7.81
N ARG A 115 4.11 -15.39 -7.95
CA ARG A 115 3.14 -16.16 -8.76
C ARG A 115 1.68 -15.88 -8.37
N CYS A 116 1.39 -15.80 -7.07
CA CYS A 116 0.04 -15.51 -6.59
C CYS A 116 -0.39 -14.09 -6.97
N CYS A 117 0.52 -13.11 -6.89
CA CYS A 117 0.25 -11.76 -7.37
C CYS A 117 0.00 -11.73 -8.89
N ASP A 118 0.80 -12.45 -9.67
CA ASP A 118 0.64 -12.56 -11.12
C ASP A 118 -0.72 -13.21 -11.48
N GLU A 119 -1.12 -14.27 -10.77
CA GLU A 119 -2.45 -14.91 -10.93
C GLU A 119 -3.60 -13.94 -10.62
N ILE A 120 -3.46 -13.07 -9.61
CA ILE A 120 -4.45 -12.03 -9.28
C ILE A 120 -4.53 -10.99 -10.42
N MET A 121 -3.38 -10.48 -10.89
CA MET A 121 -3.35 -9.47 -11.95
C MET A 121 -3.89 -10.03 -13.28
N ALA A 122 -3.64 -11.31 -13.57
CA ALA A 122 -4.13 -12.01 -14.75
C ALA A 122 -5.67 -12.16 -14.80
N LEU A 123 -6.38 -11.99 -13.68
CA LEU A 123 -7.85 -11.98 -13.68
C LEU A 123 -8.43 -10.80 -14.46
N THR A 124 -7.73 -9.66 -14.48
CA THR A 124 -8.14 -8.44 -15.18
C THR A 124 -6.90 -7.70 -15.69
N PRO A 125 -6.21 -8.23 -16.71
CA PRO A 125 -4.88 -7.77 -17.11
C PRO A 125 -4.87 -6.37 -17.74
N ARG A 126 -6.03 -5.88 -18.20
CA ARG A 126 -6.18 -4.55 -18.81
C ARG A 126 -6.44 -3.43 -17.79
N ASN A 127 -6.41 -3.72 -16.50
CA ASN A 127 -6.64 -2.70 -15.48
C ASN A 127 -5.40 -1.81 -15.31
N LEU A 128 -5.59 -0.49 -15.33
CA LEU A 128 -4.51 0.50 -15.26
C LEU A 128 -3.70 0.46 -13.96
N TYR A 129 -4.28 0.01 -12.85
CA TYR A 129 -3.55 -0.10 -11.58
C TYR A 129 -2.42 -1.15 -11.64
N TRP A 130 -2.48 -2.07 -12.61
CA TRP A 130 -1.41 -3.04 -12.86
C TRP A 130 -0.25 -2.47 -13.69
N ASN A 131 -0.37 -1.25 -14.20
CA ASN A 131 0.74 -0.54 -14.85
C ASN A 131 1.62 0.23 -13.86
N ARG A 132 1.33 0.16 -12.56
CA ARG A 132 2.12 0.77 -11.49
C ARG A 132 3.40 -0.03 -11.25
N GLU A 133 4.34 0.09 -12.18
CA GLU A 133 5.64 -0.57 -12.13
C GLU A 133 6.68 0.33 -11.46
N ARG A 134 7.32 -0.18 -10.41
CA ARG A 134 8.41 0.54 -9.74
C ARG A 134 9.58 0.74 -10.70
N PRO A 135 10.12 1.97 -10.84
CA PRO A 135 11.33 2.20 -11.61
C PRO A 135 12.53 1.40 -11.08
N VAL A 136 13.37 0.87 -11.99
CA VAL A 136 14.50 -0.01 -11.62
C VAL A 136 15.52 0.69 -10.72
N HIS A 137 15.72 2.00 -10.86
CA HIS A 137 16.62 2.77 -10.02
C HIS A 137 16.10 2.97 -8.57
N HIS A 138 14.86 2.56 -8.31
CA HIS A 138 14.28 2.45 -6.96
C HIS A 138 14.14 1.00 -6.49
N ALA A 139 14.69 0.05 -7.23
CA ALA A 139 14.77 -1.35 -6.82
C ALA A 139 16.07 -1.63 -6.04
N GLY A 140 16.00 -2.59 -5.13
CA GLY A 140 17.15 -3.04 -4.34
C GLY A 140 17.29 -2.34 -3.00
N ALA A 141 18.32 -2.73 -2.25
CA ALA A 141 18.54 -2.22 -0.90
C ALA A 141 19.24 -0.85 -0.94
N ILE A 142 18.56 0.17 -0.43
CA ILE A 142 19.12 1.51 -0.24
C ILE A 142 19.64 1.62 1.19
N ARG A 143 20.87 2.12 1.36
CA ARG A 143 21.46 2.34 2.69
C ARG A 143 21.06 3.72 3.20
N ASN A 144 20.80 3.84 4.51
CA ASN A 144 20.32 5.09 5.12
C ASN A 144 21.19 6.32 4.84
N TYR A 145 22.52 6.17 4.69
CA TYR A 145 23.40 7.30 4.35
C TYR A 145 23.26 7.80 2.90
N MET A 146 22.54 7.07 2.05
CA MET A 146 22.20 7.48 0.68
C MET A 146 20.88 8.25 0.62
N ARG A 147 20.17 8.44 1.74
CA ARG A 147 19.00 9.32 1.77
C ARG A 147 19.42 10.75 1.47
N GLU A 148 18.54 11.48 0.80
CA GLU A 148 18.81 12.88 0.51
C GLU A 148 18.98 13.67 1.82
N PRO A 149 19.95 14.60 1.91
CA PRO A 149 20.20 15.36 3.14
C PRO A 149 18.98 16.14 3.64
N ASP A 150 18.06 16.49 2.73
CA ASP A 150 16.83 17.23 3.03
C ASP A 150 15.65 16.31 3.43
N ASP A 151 15.88 15.00 3.49
CA ASP A 151 14.89 14.04 3.97
C ASP A 151 14.81 14.03 5.50
N ASP A 152 13.86 14.79 6.04
CA ASP A 152 13.52 14.80 7.47
C ASP A 152 12.91 13.48 8.00
N GLY A 153 12.73 12.46 7.13
CA GLY A 153 12.18 11.15 7.48
C GLY A 153 10.70 11.20 7.86
N TYR A 154 10.05 12.36 7.72
CA TYR A 154 8.69 12.58 8.19
C TYR A 154 7.68 12.41 7.05
N PRO A 155 6.53 11.76 7.30
CA PRO A 155 5.55 11.58 6.24
C PRO A 155 4.92 12.92 5.84
N ARG A 156 4.86 13.18 4.53
CA ARG A 156 4.32 14.42 3.94
C ARG A 156 2.79 14.47 4.04
N GLY A 157 2.14 13.35 3.76
CA GLY A 157 0.68 13.25 3.78
C GLY A 157 -0.05 14.08 2.71
N PRO A 158 -1.39 14.16 2.77
CA PRO A 158 -2.21 14.80 1.72
C PRO A 158 -2.11 16.34 1.68
N GLY A 159 -1.50 16.97 2.69
CA GLY A 159 -1.45 18.43 2.81
C GLY A 159 -0.16 19.07 2.28
N ALA A 160 0.76 18.27 1.76
CA ALA A 160 2.06 18.72 1.29
C ALA A 160 2.43 18.02 -0.02
N SER A 161 3.27 18.66 -0.82
CA SER A 161 3.81 18.02 -2.02
C SER A 161 4.64 16.77 -1.66
N PRO A 162 4.57 15.70 -2.48
CA PRO A 162 5.47 14.57 -2.38
C PRO A 162 6.93 15.00 -2.41
N ARG A 163 7.82 14.13 -1.92
CA ARG A 163 9.26 14.35 -2.09
C ARG A 163 9.60 14.29 -3.57
N ILE A 164 10.34 15.28 -4.04
CA ILE A 164 10.80 15.32 -5.43
C ILE A 164 11.89 14.27 -5.58
N CYS A 165 11.73 13.39 -6.57
CA CYS A 165 12.81 12.53 -7.02
C CYS A 165 13.36 13.10 -8.30
N ARG A 166 14.69 13.28 -8.40
CA ARG A 166 15.30 13.84 -9.63
C ARG A 166 15.23 12.89 -10.82
N ASP A 167 14.98 11.61 -10.57
CA ASP A 167 14.94 10.54 -11.55
C ASP A 167 13.51 10.17 -11.99
N CYS A 168 12.47 10.79 -11.40
CA CYS A 168 11.04 10.54 -11.68
C CYS A 168 10.23 11.81 -11.94
#